data_AF-A5D2T9-F1
#
_entry.id   AF-A5D2T9-F1
#
_cell.length_a   1.000
_cell.length_b   1.000
_cell.length_c   1.000
_cell.angle_alpha   90.00
_cell.angle_beta   90.00
_cell.angle_gamma   90.00
#
_symmetry.space_group_name_H-M   'P 1'
#
loop_
_entity.id
_entity.type
_entity.pdbx_description
1 polymer ?
#
loop_
_entity_poly.entity_id
_entity_poly.type
_entity_poly.pdbx_seq_one_letter_code
_entity_poly.pdbx_strand_id
1 'polypeptide(L)' 'MDKVAYKISDECLACGSCMEACPNDAISEGDIYKIDPDKCAECGACVDACPTGAIIEE' A
#
# COMPACT_ATOMS: atom_id res chain seq x y z
N MET A 1 16.68 12.45 -5.87
CA MET A 1 16.12 11.86 -4.64
C MET A 1 14.87 11.14 -5.07
N ASP A 2 15.06 9.92 -5.54
CA ASP A 2 14.01 8.99 -5.89
C ASP A 2 13.40 8.55 -4.55
N LYS A 3 12.21 9.09 -4.22
CA LYS A 3 11.45 8.64 -3.06
C LYS A 3 11.01 7.21 -3.37
N VAL A 4 11.43 6.26 -2.55
CA VAL A 4 10.97 4.88 -2.61
C VAL A 4 9.65 4.82 -1.84
N ALA A 5 8.64 4.18 -2.41
CA ALA A 5 7.36 3.98 -1.76
C ALA A 5 6.80 2.60 -2.12
N TYR A 6 5.95 2.07 -1.26
CA TYR A 6 5.22 0.86 -1.62
C TYR A 6 4.20 1.14 -2.71
N LYS A 7 4.01 0.18 -3.61
CA LYS A 7 3.03 0.20 -4.69
C LYS A 7 2.16 -1.04 -4.65
N ILE A 8 0.88 -0.85 -4.88
CA ILE A 8 -0.12 -1.93 -4.98
C ILE A 8 -0.24 -2.31 -6.45
N SER A 9 -0.09 -3.60 -6.75
CA SER A 9 -0.23 -4.18 -8.09
C SER A 9 -1.67 -4.56 -8.42
N ASP A 10 -1.89 -4.98 -9.67
CA ASP A 10 -3.20 -5.44 -10.16
C ASP A 10 -3.67 -6.76 -9.52
N GLU A 11 -2.85 -7.41 -8.68
CA GLU A 11 -3.23 -8.57 -7.87
C GLU A 11 -4.03 -8.19 -6.60
N CYS A 12 -4.29 -6.89 -6.41
CA CYS A 12 -5.11 -6.39 -5.32
C CYS A 12 -6.58 -6.83 -5.49
N LEU A 13 -7.15 -7.42 -4.44
CA LEU A 13 -8.56 -7.84 -4.40
C LEU A 13 -9.50 -6.79 -3.78
N ALA A 14 -9.03 -5.56 -3.62
CA ALA A 14 -9.77 -4.47 -2.97
C ALA A 14 -10.38 -4.85 -1.60
N CYS A 15 -9.65 -5.59 -0.78
CA CYS A 15 -10.14 -6.08 0.53
C CYS A 15 -10.03 -5.07 1.69
N GLY A 16 -9.24 -4.00 1.54
CA GLY A 16 -9.09 -2.94 2.55
C GLY A 16 -8.09 -3.20 3.68
N SER A 17 -7.53 -4.41 3.83
CA SER A 17 -6.62 -4.73 4.93
C SER A 17 -5.37 -3.84 4.99
N CYS A 18 -4.82 -3.46 3.84
CA CYS A 18 -3.67 -2.56 3.78
C CYS A 18 -4.00 -1.13 4.28
N MET A 19 -5.21 -0.64 4.01
CA MET A 19 -5.66 0.69 4.44
C MET A 19 -5.78 0.74 5.97
N GLU A 20 -6.40 -0.27 6.59
CA GLU A 20 -6.52 -0.35 8.05
C GLU A 20 -5.15 -0.51 8.75
N ALA A 21 -4.21 -1.19 8.10
CA ALA A 21 -2.87 -1.41 8.64
C ALA A 21 -1.95 -0.19 8.48
N CYS A 22 -2.27 0.78 7.62
CA CYS A 22 -1.37 1.90 7.34
C CYS A 22 -1.43 2.96 8.45
N PRO A 23 -0.35 3.16 9.24
CA PRO A 23 -0.37 4.11 10.36
C PRO A 23 -0.29 5.58 9.92
N ASN A 24 -0.06 5.84 8.63
CA ASN A 24 0.13 7.18 8.06
C ASN A 24 -1.06 7.63 7.19
N ASP A 25 -2.14 6.84 7.13
CA ASP A 25 -3.30 7.10 6.26
C ASP A 25 -2.85 7.39 4.79
N ALA A 26 -1.84 6.65 4.34
CA ALA A 26 -1.23 6.83 3.03
C ALA A 26 -1.97 6.06 1.93
N ILE A 27 -3.02 5.31 2.25
CA ILE A 27 -3.71 4.42 1.29
C ILE A 27 -5.12 4.92 1.05
N SER A 28 -5.51 4.99 -0.22
CA SER A 28 -6.84 5.39 -0.67
C SER A 28 -7.51 4.27 -1.46
N GLU A 29 -8.84 4.20 -1.37
CA GLU A 29 -9.67 3.24 -2.13
C GLU A 29 -9.77 3.63 -3.60
N GLY A 30 -9.94 2.63 -4.47
CA GLY A 30 -10.12 2.75 -5.92
C GLY A 30 -10.46 1.38 -6.51
N ASP A 31 -10.37 1.21 -7.84
CA ASP A 31 -10.52 -0.11 -8.49
C ASP A 31 -9.57 -1.16 -7.88
N ILE A 32 -8.36 -0.71 -7.57
CA ILE A 32 -7.46 -1.29 -6.59
C ILE A 32 -7.08 -0.18 -5.60
N TYR A 33 -6.69 -0.55 -4.38
CA TYR A 33 -6.16 0.42 -3.43
C TYR A 33 -4.88 1.05 -3.99
N LYS A 34 -4.63 2.32 -3.64
CA LYS A 34 -3.44 3.07 -4.09
C LYS A 34 -2.72 3.69 -2.90
N ILE A 35 -1.40 3.62 -2.94
CA ILE A 35 -0.53 4.23 -1.93
C ILE A 35 -0.09 5.60 -2.45
N ASP A 36 -0.23 6.61 -1.58
CA ASP A 36 0.27 7.96 -1.78
C ASP A 36 1.76 7.98 -1.39
N PRO A 37 2.69 8.13 -2.36
CA PRO A 37 4.12 8.11 -2.11
C PRO A 37 4.60 9.33 -1.30
N ASP A 38 3.80 10.41 -1.23
CA ASP A 38 4.15 11.57 -0.43
C ASP A 38 3.84 11.38 1.06
N LYS A 39 2.93 10.47 1.38
CA LYS A 39 2.56 10.09 2.76
C LYS A 39 3.18 8.77 3.21
N CYS A 40 3.63 7.94 2.28
CA CYS A 40 4.26 6.67 2.60
C CYS A 40 5.55 6.90 3.38
N ALA A 41 5.64 6.27 4.56
CA ALA A 41 6.85 6.30 5.40
C ALA A 41 7.64 4.98 5.34
N GLU A 42 7.40 4.17 4.29
CA GLU A 42 8.17 2.94 4.01
C GLU A 42 8.20 1.94 5.19
N CYS A 43 7.13 1.89 5.99
CA CYS A 43 7.10 1.11 7.23
C CYS A 43 6.83 -0.39 7.06
N GLY A 44 6.41 -0.85 5.87
CA GLY A 44 6.13 -2.26 5.56
C GLY A 44 4.79 -2.80 6.08
N ALA A 45 4.06 -2.08 6.93
CA ALA A 45 2.82 -2.57 7.56
C ALA A 45 1.74 -3.04 6.55
N CYS A 46 1.63 -2.35 5.41
CA CYS A 46 0.69 -2.73 4.36
C CYS A 46 1.06 -4.05 3.69
N VAL A 47 2.36 -4.35 3.54
CA VAL A 47 2.86 -5.59 2.95
C VAL A 47 2.49 -6.78 3.83
N ASP A 48 2.77 -6.68 5.13
CA ASP A 48 2.44 -7.74 6.10
C ASP A 48 0.92 -8.00 6.20
N ALA A 49 0.11 -6.95 6.02
CA ALA A 49 -1.34 -7.05 6.05
C ALA A 49 -1.95 -7.56 4.74
N CYS A 50 -1.20 -7.59 3.62
CA CYS A 50 -1.75 -7.97 2.32
C CYS A 50 -1.85 -9.49 2.18
N PRO A 51 -3.06 -10.08 2.15
CA PRO A 51 -3.22 -11.54 2.12
C PRO A 51 -2.78 -12.16 0.79
N THR A 52 -2.72 -11.37 -0.29
CA THR A 52 -2.30 -11.83 -1.62
C THR A 52 -0.85 -11.50 -1.94
N GLY A 53 -0.15 -10.75 -1.09
CA GLY A 53 1.21 -10.27 -1.39
C GLY A 53 1.29 -9.28 -2.55
N ALA A 54 0.19 -8.59 -2.88
CA ALA A 54 0.09 -7.70 -4.04
C ALA A 54 0.87 -6.37 -3.91
N ILE A 55 1.67 -6.16 -2.87
CA ILE A 55 2.35 -4.90 -2.57
C ILE A 55 3.86 -5.06 -2.69
N ILE A 56 4.50 -4.20 -3.48
CA ILE A 56 5.93 -4.22 -3.79
C ILE A 56 6.60 -2.88 -3.50
N GLU A 57 7.91 -2.89 -3.32
CA GLU A 57 8.76 -1.70 -3.16
C GLU A 57 9.08 -1.12 -4.56
N GLU A 58 8.76 0.15 -4.83
CA GLU A 58 9.05 0.84 -6.11
C GLU A 58 9.74 2.20 -5.90
#